data_AF-A0A0B7NM99-F1
#
_entry.id   AF-A0A0B7NM99-F1
#
_cell.length_a   1.000
_cell.length_b   1.000
_cell.length_c   1.000
_cell.angle_alpha   90.00
_cell.angle_beta   90.00
_cell.angle_gamma   90.00
#
_symmetry.space_group_name_H-M   'P 1'
#
loop_
_entity.id
_entity.type
_entity.pdbx_description
1 polymer ?
#
loop_
_entity_poly.entity_id
_entity_poly.type
_entity_poly.pdbx_seq_one_letter_code
_entity_poly.pdbx_strand_id
1 'polypeptide(L)'
;MISDLDWCIKHSDTLCIQTFSEVFNYGDKSSANKRYAQILKTKRFKSCVSNATQFHSAFDKWKRSQQETTFWENRKVELARQSAESRMRVSAIGALGRLGVEEGDRVAIEKSASSSDSEPSQSHAPEPMSDSEPSSSRSFVNYIRNKSGESVSLASSLRKNKDRIPQGEEKLERKKMGRCLDMILRKKNLELGAGEAGKATGDNDRKLLRERDVKLPKALKDMFLCLKNEGGDSKTPDIEVIGLLQYGLTMSMLRMDIPVNYVHRVRRTRVAQVPSDWKKLPDFRRVLYRILSSNYGKSYLDREITITK
;
A
#
# COMPACT_ATOMS: atom_id res chain seq x y z
N MET A 1 -15.32 -6.13 -12.01
CA MET A 1 -16.14 -5.66 -10.87
C MET A 1 -17.45 -6.42 -10.93
N ILE A 2 -17.91 -7.00 -9.82
CA ILE A 2 -19.24 -7.64 -9.77
C ILE A 2 -20.26 -6.50 -9.93
N SER A 3 -21.23 -6.63 -10.84
CA SER A 3 -22.29 -5.62 -10.92
C SER A 3 -23.13 -5.67 -9.64
N ASP A 4 -23.65 -4.53 -9.21
CA ASP A 4 -24.53 -4.46 -8.05
C ASP A 4 -25.75 -5.38 -8.16
N LEU A 5 -26.32 -5.52 -9.37
CA LEU A 5 -27.36 -6.49 -9.66
C LEU A 5 -26.91 -7.94 -9.44
N ASP A 6 -25.74 -8.33 -9.94
CA ASP A 6 -25.21 -9.68 -9.76
C ASP A 6 -24.94 -9.98 -8.28
N TRP A 7 -24.44 -8.98 -7.54
CA TRP A 7 -24.22 -9.11 -6.11
C TRP A 7 -25.54 -9.33 -5.36
N CYS A 8 -26.57 -8.53 -5.66
CA CYS A 8 -27.89 -8.67 -5.03
C CYS A 8 -28.56 -10.01 -5.34
N ILE A 9 -28.39 -10.55 -6.55
CA ILE A 9 -28.91 -11.89 -6.90
C ILE A 9 -28.16 -12.97 -6.12
N LYS A 10 -26.82 -12.87 -6.03
CA LYS A 10 -25.98 -13.86 -5.35
C LYS A 10 -26.21 -13.91 -3.84
N HIS A 11 -26.58 -12.80 -3.22
CA HIS A 11 -26.77 -12.68 -1.77
C HIS A 11 -28.25 -12.43 -1.41
N SER A 12 -29.17 -12.99 -2.20
CA SER A 12 -30.61 -12.79 -2.00
C SER A 12 -31.12 -13.33 -0.66
N ASP A 13 -30.38 -14.20 0.01
CA ASP A 13 -30.71 -14.74 1.34
C ASP A 13 -30.52 -13.72 2.47
N THR A 14 -29.58 -12.80 2.31
CA THR A 14 -29.16 -11.79 3.32
C THR A 14 -29.36 -10.36 2.82
N LEU A 15 -30.00 -10.19 1.66
CA LEU A 15 -30.15 -8.91 1.00
C LEU A 15 -31.05 -7.97 1.80
N CYS A 16 -30.49 -6.85 2.25
CA CYS A 16 -31.26 -5.71 2.71
C CYS A 16 -30.59 -4.41 2.27
N ILE A 17 -31.32 -3.30 2.37
CA ILE A 17 -30.79 -1.97 2.01
C ILE A 17 -29.59 -1.58 2.87
N GLN A 18 -29.51 -2.05 4.12
CA GLN A 18 -28.38 -1.77 5.02
C GLN A 18 -27.12 -2.46 4.50
N THR A 19 -27.16 -3.78 4.30
CA THR A 19 -26.03 -4.57 3.77
C THR A 19 -25.63 -4.09 2.37
N PHE A 20 -26.60 -3.75 1.52
CA PHE A 20 -26.34 -3.14 0.22
C PHE A 20 -25.60 -1.79 0.33
N SER A 21 -26.07 -0.89 1.20
CA SER A 21 -25.48 0.44 1.35
C SER A 21 -24.04 0.37 1.90
N GLU A 22 -23.77 -0.58 2.78
CA GLU A 22 -22.44 -0.80 3.34
C GLU A 22 -21.46 -1.35 2.31
N VAL A 23 -21.85 -2.39 1.57
CA VAL A 23 -20.99 -3.08 0.58
C VAL A 23 -20.61 -2.15 -0.57
N PHE A 24 -21.54 -1.32 -1.05
CA PHE A 24 -21.29 -0.37 -2.13
C PHE A 24 -20.88 1.02 -1.64
N ASN A 25 -20.66 1.17 -0.33
CA ASN A 25 -20.21 2.39 0.33
C ASN A 25 -21.04 3.64 -0.03
N TYR A 26 -22.37 3.51 -0.03
CA TYR A 26 -23.25 4.65 -0.22
C TYR A 26 -23.20 5.57 1.01
N GLY A 27 -22.91 6.86 0.76
CA GLY A 27 -22.86 7.88 1.81
C GLY A 27 -24.15 8.66 1.98
N ASP A 28 -25.00 8.67 0.97
CA ASP A 28 -26.26 9.39 0.99
C ASP A 28 -27.46 8.44 0.81
N LYS A 29 -28.47 8.67 1.64
CA LYS A 29 -29.74 7.93 1.64
C LYS A 29 -30.41 7.92 0.28
N SER A 30 -30.41 9.06 -0.42
CA SER A 30 -31.15 9.23 -1.67
C SER A 30 -30.60 8.34 -2.78
N SER A 31 -29.28 8.34 -2.98
CA SER A 31 -28.62 7.53 -4.02
C SER A 31 -28.73 6.04 -3.73
N ALA A 32 -28.55 5.63 -2.47
CA ALA A 32 -28.68 4.23 -2.08
C ALA A 32 -30.11 3.72 -2.32
N ASN A 33 -31.11 4.47 -1.86
CA ASN A 33 -32.52 4.12 -2.03
C ASN A 33 -32.92 4.09 -3.50
N LYS A 34 -32.47 5.08 -4.30
CA LYS A 34 -32.74 5.13 -5.73
C LYS A 34 -32.14 3.91 -6.44
N ARG A 35 -30.89 3.58 -6.16
CA ARG A 35 -30.21 2.46 -6.84
C ARG A 35 -30.79 1.11 -6.43
N TYR A 36 -30.99 0.90 -5.14
CA TYR A 36 -31.58 -0.34 -4.61
C TYR A 36 -32.98 -0.57 -5.19
N ALA A 37 -33.83 0.48 -5.23
CA ALA A 37 -35.14 0.41 -5.84
C ALA A 37 -35.08 0.06 -7.35
N GLN A 38 -34.11 0.60 -8.10
CA GLN A 38 -33.90 0.25 -9.51
C GLN A 38 -33.56 -1.23 -9.67
N ILE A 39 -32.66 -1.76 -8.84
CA ILE A 39 -32.27 -3.17 -8.86
C ILE A 39 -33.49 -4.06 -8.62
N LEU A 40 -34.26 -3.80 -7.56
CA LEU A 40 -35.45 -4.59 -7.23
C LEU A 40 -36.53 -4.52 -8.34
N LYS A 41 -36.58 -3.45 -9.15
CA LYS A 41 -37.52 -3.33 -10.29
C LYS A 41 -37.07 -4.08 -11.53
N THR A 42 -35.80 -4.46 -11.62
CA THR A 42 -35.21 -5.05 -12.83
C THR A 42 -35.82 -6.43 -13.10
N LYS A 43 -36.16 -6.72 -14.36
CA LYS A 43 -36.73 -8.02 -14.78
C LYS A 43 -35.86 -9.20 -14.34
N ARG A 44 -34.54 -9.07 -14.52
CA ARG A 44 -33.55 -10.08 -14.13
C ARG A 44 -33.55 -10.39 -12.64
N PHE A 45 -33.69 -9.39 -11.78
CA PHE A 45 -33.79 -9.62 -10.34
C PHE A 45 -35.06 -10.41 -10.00
N LYS A 46 -36.20 -10.00 -10.57
CA LYS A 46 -37.50 -10.67 -10.38
C LYS A 46 -37.53 -12.10 -10.89
N SER A 47 -36.80 -12.42 -11.96
CA SER A 47 -36.73 -13.79 -12.49
C SER A 47 -35.79 -14.71 -11.71
N CYS A 48 -34.74 -14.15 -11.09
CA CYS A 48 -33.72 -14.93 -10.40
C CYS A 48 -33.97 -15.10 -8.89
N VAL A 49 -34.82 -14.27 -8.30
CA VAL A 49 -35.08 -14.26 -6.85
C VAL A 49 -36.55 -14.57 -6.58
N SER A 50 -36.82 -15.73 -5.99
CA SER A 50 -38.18 -16.25 -5.79
C SER A 50 -39.06 -15.38 -4.89
N ASN A 51 -38.46 -14.64 -3.96
CA ASN A 51 -39.12 -13.74 -3.01
C ASN A 51 -38.96 -12.25 -3.38
N ALA A 52 -38.78 -11.91 -4.66
CA ALA A 52 -38.55 -10.52 -5.10
C ALA A 52 -39.62 -9.51 -4.64
N THR A 53 -40.88 -9.94 -4.52
CA THR A 53 -41.99 -9.09 -4.02
C THR A 53 -41.86 -8.77 -2.53
N GLN A 54 -41.34 -9.71 -1.73
CA GLN A 54 -41.10 -9.49 -0.30
C GLN A 54 -40.01 -8.45 -0.08
N PHE A 55 -38.97 -8.41 -0.94
CA PHE A 55 -37.93 -7.37 -0.86
C PHE A 55 -38.47 -5.96 -1.11
N HIS A 56 -39.41 -5.79 -2.05
CA HIS A 56 -40.07 -4.49 -2.26
C HIS A 56 -40.85 -4.06 -1.02
N SER A 57 -41.66 -4.96 -0.47
CA SER A 57 -42.46 -4.68 0.73
C SER A 57 -41.59 -4.37 1.95
N ALA A 58 -40.54 -5.17 2.18
CA ALA A 58 -39.59 -4.96 3.27
C ALA A 58 -38.85 -3.62 3.11
N PHE A 59 -38.45 -3.26 1.88
CA PHE A 59 -37.82 -1.99 1.58
C PHE A 59 -38.77 -0.80 1.83
N ASP A 60 -40.03 -0.89 1.41
CA ASP A 60 -41.02 0.16 1.66
C ASP A 60 -41.34 0.32 3.15
N LYS A 61 -41.40 -0.80 3.90
CA LYS A 61 -41.56 -0.78 5.37
C LYS A 61 -40.35 -0.13 6.04
N TRP A 62 -39.14 -0.48 5.60
CA TRP A 62 -37.91 0.08 6.15
C TRP A 62 -37.80 1.59 5.96
N LYS A 63 -38.14 2.11 4.77
CA LYS A 63 -38.14 3.56 4.46
C LYS A 63 -39.04 4.42 5.35
N ARG A 64 -39.92 3.81 6.14
CA ARG A 64 -40.83 4.49 7.07
C ARG A 64 -40.51 4.17 8.52
N SER A 65 -39.46 3.41 8.76
CA SER A 65 -39.09 2.93 10.10
C SER A 65 -38.12 3.90 10.77
N GLN A 66 -38.17 3.96 12.10
CA GLN A 66 -37.17 4.67 12.90
C GLN A 66 -35.75 4.12 12.67
N GLN A 67 -35.65 2.82 12.35
CA GLN A 67 -34.38 2.14 12.07
C GLN A 67 -33.66 2.72 10.86
N GLU A 68 -34.39 3.21 9.84
CA GLU A 68 -33.76 3.89 8.69
C GLU A 68 -33.08 5.18 9.13
N THR A 69 -33.75 6.01 9.93
CA THR A 69 -33.21 7.28 10.41
C THR A 69 -31.94 7.05 11.21
N THR A 70 -31.99 6.17 12.21
CA THR A 70 -30.82 5.83 13.04
C THR A 70 -29.68 5.25 12.22
N PHE A 71 -29.97 4.38 11.24
CA PHE A 71 -28.93 3.83 10.36
C PHE A 71 -28.19 4.92 9.58
N TRP A 72 -28.91 5.86 8.96
CA TRP A 72 -28.27 6.92 8.17
C TRP A 72 -27.56 7.97 9.02
N GLU A 73 -28.04 8.26 10.22
CA GLU A 73 -27.32 9.10 11.18
C GLU A 73 -25.99 8.46 11.57
N ASN A 74 -26.00 7.19 11.99
CA ASN A 74 -24.80 6.43 12.31
C ASN A 74 -23.85 6.34 11.11
N ARG A 75 -24.39 6.13 9.89
CA ARG A 75 -23.58 6.05 8.67
C ARG A 75 -22.88 7.36 8.34
N LYS A 76 -23.55 8.51 8.53
CA LYS A 76 -22.93 9.82 8.36
C LYS A 76 -21.77 10.03 9.33
N VAL A 77 -21.96 9.66 10.60
CA VAL A 77 -20.90 9.74 11.63
C VAL A 77 -19.72 8.84 11.25
N GLU A 78 -19.99 7.60 10.83
CA GLU A 78 -18.95 6.64 10.45
C GLU A 78 -18.16 7.11 9.22
N LEU A 79 -18.82 7.64 8.20
CA LEU A 79 -18.13 8.18 7.02
C LEU A 79 -17.35 9.46 7.34
N ALA A 80 -17.88 10.31 8.23
CA ALA A 80 -17.15 11.47 8.74
C ALA A 80 -15.89 11.04 9.51
N ARG A 81 -16.00 9.98 10.33
CA ARG A 81 -14.88 9.36 11.05
C ARG A 81 -13.83 8.81 10.08
N GLN A 82 -14.24 8.02 9.09
CA GLN A 82 -13.34 7.48 8.06
C GLN A 82 -12.66 8.59 7.23
N SER A 83 -13.39 9.66 6.91
CA SER A 83 -12.85 10.85 6.24
C SER A 83 -11.86 11.61 7.12
N ALA A 84 -12.17 11.80 8.41
CA ALA A 84 -11.27 12.44 9.37
C ALA A 84 -10.00 11.59 9.57
N GLU A 85 -10.13 10.28 9.71
CA GLU A 85 -9.00 9.35 9.77
C GLU A 85 -8.15 9.42 8.50
N SER A 86 -8.78 9.45 7.33
CA SER A 86 -8.09 9.59 6.05
C SER A 86 -7.34 10.93 5.97
N ARG A 87 -7.96 12.03 6.41
CA ARG A 87 -7.33 13.36 6.47
C ARG A 87 -6.18 13.40 7.46
N MET A 88 -6.33 12.80 8.64
CA MET A 88 -5.25 12.69 9.62
C MET A 88 -4.11 11.83 9.10
N ARG A 89 -4.40 10.73 8.38
CA ARG A 89 -3.38 9.92 7.69
C ARG A 89 -2.63 10.74 6.65
N VAL A 90 -3.33 11.50 5.80
CA VAL A 90 -2.71 12.34 4.76
C VAL A 90 -1.92 13.50 5.37
N SER A 91 -2.44 14.17 6.40
CA SER A 91 -1.76 15.25 7.11
C SER A 91 -0.50 14.78 7.84
N ALA A 92 -0.58 13.62 8.52
CA ALA A 92 0.59 13.00 9.13
C ALA A 92 1.66 12.61 8.10
N ILE A 93 1.26 12.22 6.89
CA ILE A 93 2.20 11.96 5.78
C ILE A 93 2.82 13.27 5.27
N GLY A 94 2.04 14.36 5.17
CA GLY A 94 2.54 15.68 4.78
C GLY A 94 3.52 16.28 5.79
N ALA A 95 3.25 16.13 7.10
CA ALA A 95 4.15 16.55 8.16
C ALA A 95 5.47 15.76 8.17
N LEU A 96 5.42 14.45 7.90
CA LEU A 96 6.62 13.62 7.70
C LEU A 96 7.42 14.01 6.45
N GLY A 97 6.75 14.51 5.41
CA GLY A 97 7.41 15.04 4.22
C GLY A 97 8.21 16.32 4.50
N ARG A 98 7.70 17.20 5.37
CA ARG A 98 8.38 18.44 5.77
C ARG A 98 9.54 18.20 6.74
N LEU A 99 9.35 17.32 7.75
CA LEU A 99 10.43 16.96 8.67
C LEU A 99 11.60 16.23 7.97
N GLY A 100 11.32 15.45 6.92
CA GLY A 100 12.37 14.80 6.14
C GLY A 100 13.18 15.74 5.24
N VAL A 101 12.69 16.95 4.96
CA VAL A 101 13.44 17.98 4.23
C VAL A 101 14.32 18.77 5.21
N GLU A 102 13.78 19.16 6.37
CA GLU A 102 14.55 19.89 7.40
C GLU A 102 15.70 19.07 8.03
N GLU A 103 15.56 17.74 8.14
CA GLU A 103 16.66 16.87 8.60
C GLU A 103 17.74 16.65 7.52
N GLY A 104 17.35 16.71 6.24
CA GLY A 104 18.28 16.64 5.10
C GLY A 104 19.16 17.89 5.00
N ASP A 105 18.59 19.05 5.29
CA ASP A 105 19.31 20.33 5.28
C ASP A 105 20.25 20.45 6.50
N ARG A 106 19.90 19.88 7.66
CA ARG A 106 20.80 19.85 8.83
C ARG A 106 22.03 18.95 8.63
N VAL A 107 21.88 17.79 7.98
CA VAL A 107 23.02 16.89 7.70
C VAL A 107 23.93 17.43 6.59
N ALA A 108 23.41 18.28 5.69
CA ALA A 108 24.24 18.98 4.71
C ALA A 108 25.15 20.05 5.35
N ILE A 109 24.68 20.73 6.40
CA ILE A 109 25.44 21.77 7.10
C ILE A 109 26.54 21.18 8.01
N GLU A 110 26.32 20.02 8.63
CA GLU A 110 27.33 19.38 9.50
C GLU A 110 28.50 18.73 8.73
N LYS A 111 28.32 18.40 7.44
CA LYS A 111 29.42 17.86 6.60
C LYS A 111 30.36 18.90 6.02
N SER A 112 30.01 20.19 6.09
CA SER A 112 30.89 21.29 5.68
C SER A 112 31.83 21.79 6.78
N ALA A 113 31.77 21.25 7.99
CA ALA A 113 32.50 21.78 9.16
C ALA A 113 33.87 21.12 9.45
N SER A 114 34.49 20.41 8.49
CA SER A 114 35.83 19.83 8.67
C SER A 114 36.76 20.07 7.48
N SER A 115 37.18 21.33 7.27
CA SER A 115 38.48 21.67 6.67
C SER A 115 38.81 23.13 6.99
N SER A 116 39.99 23.33 7.57
CA SER A 116 40.56 24.57 8.09
C SER A 116 41.10 25.53 7.01
N ASP A 117 41.03 26.82 7.37
CA ASP A 117 41.91 27.96 7.07
C ASP A 117 42.09 28.49 5.63
N SER A 118 41.54 29.70 5.37
CA SER A 118 42.28 30.94 5.07
C SER A 118 41.34 32.16 4.87
N GLU A 119 41.88 33.35 5.16
CA GLU A 119 41.28 34.69 5.41
C GLU A 119 40.64 35.46 4.20
N PRO A 120 40.01 36.65 4.42
CA PRO A 120 38.80 37.09 3.70
C PRO A 120 38.99 38.20 2.65
N SER A 121 38.06 38.30 1.69
CA SER A 121 37.77 39.56 0.98
C SER A 121 36.39 39.63 0.32
N GLN A 122 35.61 40.62 0.75
CA GLN A 122 34.74 41.52 -0.02
C GLN A 122 33.49 41.00 -0.79
N SER A 123 32.33 41.35 -0.20
CA SER A 123 31.15 42.01 -0.79
C SER A 123 30.81 41.81 -2.28
N HIS A 124 29.67 41.19 -2.56
CA HIS A 124 28.54 41.84 -3.28
C HIS A 124 27.30 40.94 -3.29
N ALA A 125 26.17 41.49 -2.83
CA ALA A 125 24.84 40.94 -3.07
C ALA A 125 24.43 41.16 -4.54
N PRO A 126 23.54 40.30 -5.07
CA PRO A 126 22.36 40.87 -5.69
C PRO A 126 21.04 40.16 -5.33
N GLU A 127 20.01 40.98 -5.45
CA GLU A 127 18.58 40.83 -5.20
C GLU A 127 17.84 39.70 -5.94
N PRO A 128 16.58 39.40 -5.54
CA PRO A 128 15.87 38.19 -5.96
C PRO A 128 15.20 38.36 -7.32
N MET A 129 15.48 37.45 -8.26
CA MET A 129 14.69 37.33 -9.49
C MET A 129 13.44 36.49 -9.24
N SER A 130 12.32 37.15 -9.49
CA SER A 130 11.00 36.59 -9.73
C SER A 130 11.02 35.63 -10.93
N ASP A 131 10.58 34.39 -10.73
CA ASP A 131 10.03 33.58 -11.82
C ASP A 131 8.78 32.84 -11.33
N SER A 132 7.66 33.30 -11.86
CA SER A 132 6.36 32.67 -11.82
C SER A 132 6.39 31.32 -12.55
N GLU A 133 6.30 30.20 -11.83
CA GLU A 133 6.02 28.90 -12.46
C GLU A 133 4.56 28.82 -12.95
N PRO A 134 4.32 28.42 -14.21
CA PRO A 134 2.99 28.35 -14.78
C PRO A 134 2.21 27.13 -14.26
N SER A 135 0.92 27.37 -14.01
CA SER A 135 -0.10 26.41 -13.63
C SER A 135 -0.36 25.35 -14.72
N SER A 136 0.51 24.34 -14.80
CA SER A 136 0.25 23.16 -15.62
C SER A 136 -0.41 22.06 -14.80
N SER A 137 -1.69 21.83 -15.08
CA SER A 137 -2.49 20.68 -14.68
C SER A 137 -1.79 19.35 -15.01
N ARG A 138 -0.98 18.83 -14.06
CA ARG A 138 -0.36 17.51 -14.16
C ARG A 138 -1.41 16.43 -14.01
N SER A 139 -1.75 15.79 -15.12
CA SER A 139 -2.35 14.46 -15.15
C SER A 139 -1.50 13.50 -14.29
N PHE A 140 -2.06 13.04 -13.17
CA PHE A 140 -1.38 12.15 -12.23
C PHE A 140 -1.18 10.77 -12.87
N VAL A 141 -0.04 10.56 -13.52
CA VAL A 141 0.37 9.23 -13.98
C VAL A 141 0.71 8.37 -12.75
N ASN A 142 0.06 7.21 -12.65
CA ASN A 142 0.12 6.28 -11.51
C ASN A 142 1.42 5.46 -11.48
N TYR A 143 2.59 6.09 -11.35
CA TYR A 143 3.87 5.38 -11.24
C TYR A 143 4.12 4.79 -9.85
N ILE A 144 4.72 3.60 -9.79
CA ILE A 144 5.33 3.06 -8.56
C ILE A 144 6.61 3.84 -8.31
N ARG A 145 6.76 4.40 -7.11
CA ARG A 145 7.95 5.11 -6.66
C ARG A 145 8.78 4.19 -5.78
N ASN A 146 10.08 4.20 -6.02
CA ASN A 146 11.07 3.67 -5.09
C ASN A 146 11.44 4.77 -4.09
N LYS A 147 11.44 4.46 -2.78
CA LYS A 147 12.21 5.24 -1.81
C LYS A 147 13.39 4.41 -1.35
N SER A 148 14.58 4.84 -1.77
CA SER A 148 15.89 4.32 -1.39
C SER A 148 16.52 5.18 -0.31
N GLY A 149 17.45 4.60 0.46
CA GLY A 149 17.96 5.19 1.70
C GLY A 149 17.03 4.83 2.85
N GLU A 150 17.59 4.64 4.05
CA GLU A 150 16.88 4.19 5.25
C GLU A 150 15.47 4.82 5.37
N SER A 151 14.45 4.02 5.03
CA SER A 151 13.07 4.49 4.92
C SER A 151 12.17 3.74 5.88
N VAL A 152 11.28 4.47 6.53
CA VAL A 152 10.40 3.91 7.56
C VAL A 152 9.09 3.45 6.92
N SER A 153 8.75 2.17 7.10
CA SER A 153 7.48 1.59 6.65
C SER A 153 6.28 2.21 7.38
N LEU A 154 5.40 2.81 6.59
CA LEU A 154 4.11 3.33 7.02
C LEU A 154 3.20 2.19 7.49
N ALA A 155 3.18 1.06 6.79
CA ALA A 155 2.37 -0.10 7.16
C ALA A 155 2.76 -0.63 8.55
N SER A 156 4.07 -0.76 8.80
CA SER A 156 4.59 -1.15 10.11
C SER A 156 4.26 -0.12 11.20
N SER A 157 4.29 1.18 10.87
CA SER A 157 3.93 2.24 11.82
C SER A 157 2.42 2.18 12.14
N LEU A 158 1.56 2.02 11.15
CA LEU A 158 0.12 1.89 11.34
C LEU A 158 -0.21 0.71 12.26
N ARG A 159 0.35 -0.48 12.01
CA ARG A 159 0.14 -1.63 12.89
C ARG A 159 0.60 -1.37 14.33
N LYS A 160 1.79 -0.79 14.52
CA LYS A 160 2.35 -0.54 15.86
C LYS A 160 1.55 0.48 16.68
N ASN A 161 0.77 1.34 16.03
CA ASN A 161 0.00 2.40 16.66
C ASN A 161 -1.52 2.20 16.49
N LYS A 162 -1.98 0.98 16.16
CA LYS A 162 -3.40 0.70 15.93
C LYS A 162 -4.25 1.04 17.16
N ASP A 163 -3.74 0.73 18.34
CA ASP A 163 -4.43 0.89 19.62
C ASP A 163 -3.94 2.15 20.37
N ARG A 164 -3.28 3.09 19.69
CA ARG A 164 -2.78 4.32 20.31
C ARG A 164 -3.95 5.27 20.58
N ILE A 165 -4.18 5.57 21.85
CA ILE A 165 -5.22 6.49 22.30
C ILE A 165 -4.88 7.92 21.85
N PRO A 166 -5.82 8.64 21.19
CA PRO A 166 -5.61 10.03 20.80
C PRO A 166 -5.61 10.97 22.01
N GLN A 167 -5.06 12.18 21.81
CA GLN A 167 -4.94 13.19 22.85
C GLN A 167 -6.34 13.61 23.35
N GLY A 168 -6.63 13.38 24.63
CA GLY A 168 -7.93 13.75 25.25
C GLY A 168 -8.38 12.86 26.40
N GLU A 169 -7.97 11.59 26.43
CA GLU A 169 -8.34 10.64 27.52
C GLU A 169 -7.19 10.37 28.49
N GLU A 170 -5.94 10.30 28.01
CA GLU A 170 -4.74 10.05 28.84
C GLU A 170 -3.49 10.79 28.32
N LYS A 171 -2.36 10.67 29.04
CA LYS A 171 -1.06 11.24 28.66
C LYS A 171 -0.60 10.68 27.31
N LEU A 172 -0.36 11.57 26.34
CA LEU A 172 -0.03 11.21 24.97
C LEU A 172 1.30 10.43 24.87
N GLU A 173 1.22 9.12 24.59
CA GLU A 173 2.42 8.33 24.30
C GLU A 173 3.05 8.73 22.95
N ARG A 174 4.39 8.72 22.87
CA ARG A 174 5.13 8.97 21.62
C ARG A 174 4.77 7.92 20.57
N LYS A 175 4.50 8.37 19.33
CA LYS A 175 4.21 7.49 18.20
C LYS A 175 5.36 6.50 17.96
N LYS A 176 5.04 5.22 17.90
CA LYS A 176 6.01 4.15 17.58
C LYS A 176 6.40 4.22 16.11
N MET A 177 7.70 4.33 15.84
CA MET A 177 8.23 4.35 14.47
C MET A 177 8.01 3.00 13.76
N GLY A 178 7.81 3.03 12.44
CA GLY A 178 7.74 1.84 11.60
C GLY A 178 9.05 1.04 11.58
N ARG A 179 9.12 -0.01 10.76
CA ARG A 179 10.40 -0.69 10.49
C ARG A 179 11.18 0.14 9.48
N CYS A 180 12.44 0.44 9.78
CA CYS A 180 13.36 1.06 8.84
C CYS A 180 13.89 0.00 7.88
N LEU A 181 13.77 0.22 6.58
CA LEU A 181 14.12 -0.70 5.50
C LEU A 181 14.98 0.08 4.49
N ASP A 182 15.92 -0.58 3.81
CA ASP A 182 16.79 0.10 2.83
C ASP A 182 16.03 0.55 1.58
N MET A 183 14.93 -0.14 1.28
CA MET A 183 14.09 0.13 0.13
C MET A 183 12.60 -0.09 0.46
N ILE A 184 11.75 0.82 -0.01
CA ILE A 184 10.29 0.66 0.02
C ILE A 184 9.71 0.94 -1.36
N LEU A 185 8.99 -0.04 -1.90
CA LEU A 185 8.22 0.09 -3.13
C LEU A 185 6.83 0.60 -2.79
N ARG A 186 6.42 1.72 -3.39
CA ARG A 186 5.15 2.37 -3.04
C ARG A 186 4.41 2.91 -4.25
N LYS A 187 3.09 2.76 -4.25
CA LYS A 187 2.18 3.44 -5.18
C LYS A 187 1.26 4.36 -4.37
N LYS A 188 1.34 5.67 -4.61
CA LYS A 188 0.70 6.69 -3.77
C LYS A 188 1.10 6.52 -2.29
N ASN A 189 0.16 6.14 -1.41
CA ASN A 189 0.40 5.89 0.01
C ASN A 189 0.42 4.39 0.36
N LEU A 190 0.34 3.51 -0.63
CA LEU A 190 0.31 2.07 -0.46
C LEU A 190 1.69 1.46 -0.67
N GLU A 191 2.21 0.78 0.34
CA GLU A 191 3.45 0.04 0.27
C GLU A 191 3.18 -1.32 -0.38
N LEU A 192 3.82 -1.57 -1.53
CA LEU A 192 3.65 -2.77 -2.35
C LEU A 192 4.75 -3.82 -2.10
N GLY A 193 5.84 -3.39 -1.47
CA GLY A 193 7.00 -4.24 -1.23
C GLY A 193 8.13 -3.47 -0.57
N ALA A 194 9.21 -4.16 -0.28
CA ALA A 194 10.37 -3.61 0.40
C ALA A 194 11.65 -4.30 -0.06
N GLY A 195 12.81 -3.78 0.37
CA GLY A 195 14.06 -4.50 0.25
C GLY A 195 15.05 -4.18 1.37
N GLU A 196 15.98 -5.10 1.54
CA GLU A 196 17.12 -5.01 2.45
C GLU A 196 18.38 -5.34 1.65
N ALA A 197 19.43 -4.57 1.93
CA ALA A 197 20.74 -4.72 1.33
C ALA A 197 21.80 -4.85 2.42
N GLY A 198 22.65 -5.86 2.28
CA GLY A 198 23.79 -6.07 3.16
C GLY A 198 25.09 -6.28 2.39
N LYS A 199 26.20 -6.11 3.11
CA LYS A 199 27.51 -6.54 2.60
C LYS A 199 27.55 -8.07 2.57
N ALA A 200 28.36 -8.63 1.68
CA ALA A 200 28.65 -10.06 1.72
C ALA A 200 29.37 -10.38 3.03
N THR A 201 28.73 -11.18 3.86
CA THR A 201 29.27 -11.82 5.06
C THR A 201 28.81 -13.27 5.03
N GLY A 202 29.56 -14.19 5.66
CA GLY A 202 29.30 -15.64 5.56
C GLY A 202 27.84 -16.01 5.83
N ASP A 203 27.39 -17.13 5.25
CA ASP A 203 25.97 -17.54 5.16
C ASP A 203 25.16 -17.54 6.49
N ASN A 204 25.84 -17.48 7.64
CA ASN A 204 25.27 -17.45 8.99
C ASN A 204 25.44 -16.12 9.72
N ASP A 205 25.68 -15.00 9.02
CA ASP A 205 25.68 -13.70 9.66
C ASP A 205 24.32 -13.44 10.32
N ARG A 206 24.34 -13.16 11.63
CA ARG A 206 23.17 -12.79 12.43
C ARG A 206 22.42 -11.63 11.79
N LYS A 207 23.13 -10.71 11.11
CA LYS A 207 22.52 -9.60 10.38
C LYS A 207 21.68 -10.11 9.20
N LEU A 208 22.26 -10.96 8.34
CA LEU A 208 21.56 -11.57 7.22
C LEU A 208 20.31 -12.32 7.70
N LEU A 209 20.44 -13.23 8.66
CA LEU A 209 19.29 -14.00 9.18
C LEU A 209 18.20 -13.09 9.75
N ARG A 210 18.58 -12.05 10.51
CA ARG A 210 17.63 -11.11 11.10
C ARG A 210 16.90 -10.29 10.05
N GLU A 211 17.60 -9.75 9.07
CA GLU A 211 17.01 -8.92 8.02
C GLU A 211 16.14 -9.77 7.09
N ARG A 212 16.69 -10.90 6.64
CA ARG A 212 16.10 -11.85 5.69
C ARG A 212 14.90 -12.60 6.22
N ASP A 213 14.98 -13.18 7.42
CA ASP A 213 13.97 -14.14 7.90
C ASP A 213 13.01 -13.53 8.93
N VAL A 214 13.32 -12.33 9.45
CA VAL A 214 12.50 -11.70 10.50
C VAL A 214 12.06 -10.29 10.14
N LYS A 215 12.99 -9.39 9.83
CA LYS A 215 12.71 -7.96 9.63
C LYS A 215 11.88 -7.73 8.38
N LEU A 216 12.36 -8.21 7.23
CA LEU A 216 11.70 -8.04 5.95
C LEU A 216 10.36 -8.79 5.90
N PRO A 217 10.25 -10.09 6.28
CA PRO A 217 8.96 -10.78 6.32
C PRO A 217 7.93 -10.09 7.22
N LYS A 218 8.32 -9.58 8.39
CA LYS A 218 7.38 -8.84 9.25
C LYS A 218 6.93 -7.52 8.62
N ALA A 219 7.81 -6.82 7.90
CA ALA A 219 7.42 -5.62 7.16
C ALA A 219 6.45 -5.96 6.03
N LEU A 220 6.75 -6.99 5.23
CA LEU A 220 5.88 -7.47 4.16
C LEU A 220 4.50 -7.87 4.67
N LYS A 221 4.43 -8.57 5.81
CA LYS A 221 3.14 -8.89 6.44
C LYS A 221 2.33 -7.65 6.77
N ASP A 222 2.98 -6.64 7.36
CA ASP A 222 2.30 -5.39 7.72
C ASP A 222 1.80 -4.66 6.45
N MET A 223 2.60 -4.66 5.36
CA MET A 223 2.23 -4.10 4.06
C MET A 223 1.05 -4.84 3.43
N PHE A 224 1.10 -6.18 3.42
CA PHE A 224 0.03 -7.03 2.91
C PHE A 224 -1.31 -6.72 3.59
N LEU A 225 -1.32 -6.64 4.92
CA LEU A 225 -2.55 -6.36 5.68
C LEU A 225 -3.09 -4.97 5.37
N CYS A 226 -2.23 -3.97 5.17
CA CYS A 226 -2.68 -2.65 4.74
C CYS A 226 -3.32 -2.71 3.34
N LEU A 227 -2.70 -3.42 2.39
CA LEU A 227 -3.25 -3.60 1.05
C LEU A 227 -4.59 -4.33 1.05
N LYS A 228 -4.72 -5.37 1.90
CA LYS A 228 -5.99 -6.08 2.09
C LYS A 228 -7.08 -5.14 2.59
N ASN A 229 -6.80 -4.34 3.60
CA ASN A 229 -7.78 -3.40 4.17
C ASN A 229 -8.22 -2.33 3.16
N GLU A 230 -7.30 -1.88 2.30
CA GLU A 230 -7.58 -0.86 1.28
C GLU A 230 -8.28 -1.46 0.04
N GLY A 231 -8.00 -2.73 -0.29
CA GLY A 231 -8.58 -3.44 -1.43
C GLY A 231 -9.94 -4.10 -1.17
N GLY A 232 -10.29 -4.31 0.09
CA GLY A 232 -11.47 -5.08 0.53
C GLY A 232 -11.29 -6.60 0.35
N ASP A 233 -12.09 -7.39 1.09
CA ASP A 233 -11.92 -8.85 1.14
C ASP A 233 -12.07 -9.56 -0.22
N SER A 234 -12.76 -8.94 -1.18
CA SER A 234 -12.98 -9.48 -2.53
C SER A 234 -11.73 -9.59 -3.41
N LYS A 235 -10.63 -8.90 -3.07
CA LYS A 235 -9.37 -8.89 -3.86
C LYS A 235 -8.20 -9.58 -3.18
N THR A 236 -8.41 -10.12 -1.98
CA THR A 236 -7.37 -10.74 -1.15
C THR A 236 -6.64 -11.96 -1.76
N PRO A 237 -7.29 -12.85 -2.54
CA PRO A 237 -6.63 -14.08 -2.99
C PRO A 237 -5.48 -13.84 -3.98
N ASP A 238 -5.53 -12.72 -4.72
CA ASP A 238 -4.62 -12.44 -5.83
C ASP A 238 -3.52 -11.44 -5.48
N ILE A 239 -3.46 -10.98 -4.22
CA ILE A 239 -2.44 -10.03 -3.79
C ILE A 239 -1.19 -10.79 -3.38
N GLU A 240 -0.04 -10.36 -3.89
CA GLU A 240 1.28 -10.77 -3.44
C GLU A 240 2.12 -9.53 -3.17
N VAL A 241 2.84 -9.53 -2.05
CA VAL A 241 3.84 -8.50 -1.76
C VAL A 241 5.24 -9.07 -1.92
N ILE A 242 6.13 -8.24 -2.46
CA ILE A 242 7.48 -8.65 -2.82
C ILE A 242 8.54 -8.01 -1.91
N GLY A 243 9.53 -8.79 -1.53
CA GLY A 243 10.72 -8.36 -0.80
C GLY A 243 11.97 -8.59 -1.63
N LEU A 244 12.81 -7.59 -1.83
CA LEU A 244 14.10 -7.75 -2.49
C LEU A 244 15.22 -7.88 -1.46
N LEU A 245 16.07 -8.89 -1.62
CA LEU A 245 17.22 -9.14 -0.76
C LEU A 245 18.48 -9.06 -1.62
N GLN A 246 19.39 -8.16 -1.27
CA GLN A 246 20.68 -8.05 -1.94
C GLN A 246 21.82 -8.16 -0.92
N TYR A 247 22.64 -9.20 -1.02
CA TYR A 247 23.78 -9.39 -0.12
C TYR A 247 25.05 -9.60 -0.94
N GLY A 248 25.92 -8.59 -0.93
CA GLY A 248 27.06 -8.52 -1.84
C GLY A 248 26.62 -8.62 -3.30
N LEU A 249 27.13 -9.64 -4.00
CA LEU A 249 26.79 -9.94 -5.40
C LEU A 249 25.68 -10.98 -5.54
N THR A 250 24.92 -11.25 -4.48
CA THR A 250 23.78 -12.16 -4.53
C THR A 250 22.48 -11.38 -4.42
N MET A 251 21.49 -11.76 -5.21
CA MET A 251 20.15 -11.17 -5.16
C MET A 251 19.09 -12.27 -5.12
N SER A 252 18.09 -12.11 -4.26
CA SER A 252 16.92 -13.00 -4.22
C SER A 252 15.66 -12.20 -3.91
N MET A 253 14.51 -12.80 -4.18
CA MET A 253 13.20 -12.20 -3.93
C MET A 253 12.41 -13.05 -2.95
N LEU A 254 11.86 -12.42 -1.93
CA LEU A 254 10.80 -12.96 -1.09
C LEU A 254 9.45 -12.62 -1.72
N ARG A 255 8.56 -13.60 -1.75
CA ARG A 255 7.17 -13.47 -2.17
C ARG A 255 6.31 -13.85 -0.99
N MET A 256 5.40 -12.96 -0.59
CA MET A 256 4.47 -13.25 0.49
C MET A 256 3.03 -13.19 -0.01
N ASP A 257 2.32 -14.29 0.21
CA ASP A 257 0.90 -14.46 -0.08
C ASP A 257 0.15 -15.05 1.13
N ILE A 258 -1.18 -15.03 1.08
CA ILE A 258 -2.04 -15.70 2.05
C ILE A 258 -2.81 -16.80 1.32
N PRO A 259 -2.32 -18.06 1.35
CA PRO A 259 -3.06 -19.16 0.72
C PRO A 259 -4.40 -19.45 1.39
N VAL A 260 -4.46 -19.32 2.73
CA VAL A 260 -5.67 -19.63 3.52
C VAL A 260 -5.74 -18.72 4.74
N ASN A 261 -6.84 -17.97 4.88
CA ASN A 261 -7.21 -17.18 6.06
C ASN A 261 -6.09 -16.30 6.65
N TYR A 262 -5.50 -16.72 7.77
CA TYR A 262 -4.50 -15.97 8.53
C TYR A 262 -3.07 -16.45 8.28
N VAL A 263 -2.90 -17.53 7.52
CA VAL A 263 -1.59 -18.14 7.25
C VAL A 263 -0.91 -17.32 6.17
N HIS A 264 0.21 -16.67 6.53
CA HIS A 264 1.04 -15.95 5.59
C HIS A 264 2.18 -16.88 5.17
N ARG A 265 2.30 -17.13 3.88
CA ARG A 265 3.35 -17.97 3.31
C ARG A 265 4.42 -17.08 2.69
N VAL A 266 5.68 -17.34 3.05
CA VAL A 266 6.84 -16.68 2.44
C VAL A 266 7.56 -17.69 1.57
N ARG A 267 7.74 -17.36 0.30
CA ARG A 267 8.55 -18.13 -0.65
C ARG A 267 9.76 -17.31 -1.03
N ARG A 268 10.91 -17.96 -1.19
CA ARG A 268 12.13 -17.34 -1.70
C ARG A 268 12.39 -17.83 -3.12
N THR A 269 12.71 -16.91 -4.03
CA THR A 269 13.18 -17.29 -5.36
C THR A 269 14.60 -17.83 -5.30
N ARG A 270 15.04 -18.47 -6.38
CA ARG A 270 16.45 -18.87 -6.51
C ARG A 270 17.34 -17.64 -6.38
N VAL A 271 18.44 -17.80 -5.65
CA VAL A 271 19.48 -16.76 -5.56
C VAL A 271 20.10 -16.59 -6.94
N ALA A 272 20.18 -15.36 -7.40
CA ALA A 272 20.89 -15.01 -8.62
C ALA A 272 22.22 -14.33 -8.25
N GLN A 273 23.27 -14.75 -8.94
CA GLN A 273 24.58 -14.12 -8.82
C GLN A 273 24.66 -12.94 -9.78
N VAL A 274 24.89 -11.76 -9.23
CA VAL A 274 25.29 -10.57 -9.97
C VAL A 274 26.73 -10.77 -10.43
N PRO A 275 27.02 -10.68 -11.74
CA PRO A 275 28.38 -10.78 -12.22
C PRO A 275 29.27 -9.70 -11.61
N SER A 276 30.45 -10.07 -11.12
CA SER A 276 31.49 -9.14 -10.65
C SER A 276 32.22 -8.43 -11.80
N ASP A 277 32.25 -9.06 -12.97
CA ASP A 277 32.90 -8.53 -14.16
C ASP A 277 31.93 -7.68 -14.98
N TRP A 278 32.32 -6.43 -15.26
CA TRP A 278 31.56 -5.49 -16.06
C TRP A 278 31.32 -6.00 -17.50
N LYS A 279 32.19 -6.88 -18.02
CA LYS A 279 31.98 -7.50 -19.35
C LYS A 279 30.75 -8.40 -19.39
N LYS A 280 30.27 -8.84 -18.21
CA LYS A 280 29.08 -9.67 -18.03
C LYS A 280 27.85 -8.85 -17.58
N LEU A 281 27.88 -7.53 -17.67
CA LEU A 281 26.73 -6.67 -17.35
C LEU A 281 25.44 -7.01 -18.14
N PRO A 282 25.49 -7.47 -19.41
CA PRO A 282 24.29 -7.98 -20.09
C PRO A 282 23.62 -9.13 -19.33
N ASP A 283 24.40 -9.95 -18.61
CA ASP A 283 23.89 -11.01 -17.75
C ASP A 283 23.25 -10.46 -16.47
N PHE A 284 23.70 -9.31 -15.96
CA PHE A 284 23.01 -8.63 -14.85
C PHE A 284 21.60 -8.18 -15.24
N ARG A 285 21.42 -7.61 -16.44
CA ARG A 285 20.07 -7.27 -16.95
C ARG A 285 19.20 -8.51 -17.07
N ARG A 286 19.77 -9.65 -17.51
CA ARG A 286 19.07 -10.94 -17.53
C ARG A 286 18.75 -11.47 -16.15
N VAL A 287 19.62 -11.27 -15.16
CA VAL A 287 19.39 -11.61 -13.74
C VAL A 287 18.22 -10.79 -13.18
N LEU A 288 18.23 -9.48 -13.40
CA LEU A 288 17.14 -8.60 -12.99
C LEU A 288 15.83 -9.00 -13.68
N TYR A 289 15.87 -9.25 -14.99
CA TYR A 289 14.73 -9.75 -15.75
C TYR A 289 14.21 -11.09 -15.23
N ARG A 290 15.08 -12.07 -14.93
CA ARG A 290 14.68 -13.38 -14.37
C ARG A 290 14.03 -13.25 -13.00
N ILE A 291 14.56 -12.38 -12.13
CA ILE A 291 13.99 -12.13 -10.81
C ILE A 291 12.60 -11.50 -10.95
N LEU A 292 12.47 -10.47 -11.78
CA LEU A 292 11.21 -9.75 -12.02
C LEU A 292 10.18 -10.59 -12.80
N SER A 293 10.61 -11.48 -13.70
CA SER A 293 9.75 -12.28 -14.56
C SER A 293 9.38 -13.64 -13.97
N SER A 294 9.89 -13.99 -12.79
CA SER A 294 9.54 -15.22 -12.07
C SER A 294 8.05 -15.32 -11.65
N ASN A 295 7.24 -14.32 -12.00
CA ASN A 295 5.78 -14.29 -11.89
C ASN A 295 5.02 -14.95 -13.04
N TYR A 296 5.67 -15.27 -14.17
CA TYR A 296 5.01 -16.01 -15.24
C TYR A 296 5.19 -17.51 -14.99
N GLY A 297 4.07 -18.17 -14.65
CA GLY A 297 4.00 -19.62 -14.59
C GLY A 297 4.59 -20.25 -15.86
N LYS A 298 5.28 -21.36 -15.69
CA LYS A 298 5.84 -22.22 -16.75
C LYS A 298 4.87 -22.36 -17.93
N SER A 299 5.23 -21.83 -19.10
CA SER A 299 4.78 -22.40 -20.40
C SER A 299 5.45 -21.86 -21.67
N TYR A 300 6.35 -20.86 -21.68
CA TYR A 300 6.80 -20.30 -22.97
C TYR A 300 8.28 -19.94 -23.21
N LEU A 301 9.23 -20.27 -22.33
CA LEU A 301 10.65 -19.86 -22.56
C LEU A 301 11.69 -20.96 -22.27
N ASP A 302 11.36 -22.22 -22.55
CA ASP A 302 12.35 -23.32 -22.66
C ASP A 302 12.74 -23.62 -24.12
N ARG A 303 12.42 -22.72 -25.07
CA ARG A 303 12.92 -22.85 -26.45
C ARG A 303 13.95 -21.76 -26.74
N GLU A 304 15.17 -22.25 -26.90
CA GLU A 304 16.33 -21.62 -27.52
C GLU A 304 16.94 -20.40 -26.82
N ILE A 305 17.82 -20.67 -25.84
CA ILE A 305 19.13 -20.00 -25.84
C ILE A 305 20.18 -21.05 -25.46
N THR A 306 20.70 -21.72 -26.49
CA THR A 306 21.88 -22.57 -26.39
C THR A 306 23.05 -21.72 -25.89
N ILE A 307 23.66 -22.16 -24.79
CA ILE A 307 24.90 -21.60 -24.27
C ILE A 307 26.04 -22.20 -25.11
N THR A 308 26.59 -21.43 -26.04
CA THR A 308 27.95 -21.68 -26.53
C THR A 308 28.95 -21.07 -25.56
N LYS A 309 29.96 -21.90 -25.22
CA LYS A 309 31.05 -21.64 -24.27
C LYS A 309 31.84 -20.37 -24.56
#